data_AF-A0A973MR76-F1
#
_entry.id   AF-A0A973MR76-F1
#
_cell.length_a   1.000
_cell.length_b   1.000
_cell.length_c   1.000
_cell.angle_alpha   90.00
_cell.angle_beta   90.00
_cell.angle_gamma   90.00
#
_symmetry.space_group_name_H-M   'P 1'
#
loop_
_entity.id
_entity.type
_entity.pdbx_description
1 polymer ?
#
loop_
_entity_poly.entity_id
_entity_poly.type
_entity_poly.pdbx_seq_one_letter_code
_entity_poly.pdbx_strand_id
1 'polypeptide(L)'
;MHWSVYEIFSVISGIILLFLAVALPNIGARDRFWSGIGGLLMIGYGVYVANQTSGTYVFPAGIFVIPVLAFLYLIGAAMGHTGDKNGGSGGPTK
;
A
#
# COMPACT_ATOMS: atom_id res chain seq x y z
N MET A 1 -24.81 8.49 0.17
CA MET A 1 -23.43 8.04 -0.03
C MET A 1 -22.64 9.26 -0.50
N HIS A 2 -21.73 9.77 0.33
CA HIS A 2 -20.94 10.95 0.01
C HIS A 2 -19.46 10.55 0.13
N TRP A 3 -18.77 10.51 -1.01
CA TRP A 3 -17.35 10.17 -1.07
C TRP A 3 -16.54 11.46 -1.04
N SER A 4 -15.86 11.73 0.07
CA SER A 4 -14.81 12.75 0.08
C SER A 4 -13.49 12.13 -0.39
N VAL A 5 -12.53 13.00 -0.65
CA VAL A 5 -11.16 12.63 -1.01
C VAL A 5 -10.53 11.66 0.00
N TYR A 6 -10.89 11.77 1.28
CA TYR A 6 -10.30 10.94 2.34
C TYR A 6 -10.79 9.49 2.30
N GLU A 7 -12.08 9.25 2.07
CA GLU A 7 -12.59 7.88 1.95
C GLU A 7 -12.01 7.18 0.71
N ILE A 8 -11.85 7.93 -0.39
CA ILE A 8 -11.20 7.43 -1.61
C ILE A 8 -9.75 7.03 -1.31
N PHE A 9 -8.99 7.89 -0.64
CA PHE A 9 -7.62 7.57 -0.26
C PHE A 9 -7.51 6.40 0.73
N SER A 10 -8.48 6.22 1.62
CA SER A 10 -8.55 5.05 2.51
C SER A 10 -8.71 3.75 1.73
N VAL A 11 -9.63 3.73 0.77
CA VAL A 11 -9.86 2.54 -0.07
C VAL A 11 -8.63 2.25 -0.92
N ILE A 12 -8.04 3.26 -1.57
CA ILE A 12 -6.81 3.09 -2.38
C ILE A 12 -5.66 2.56 -1.52
N SER A 13 -5.45 3.15 -0.34
CA SER A 13 -4.42 2.71 0.61
C SER A 13 -4.62 1.26 1.03
N GLY A 14 -5.86 0.86 1.30
CA GLY A 14 -6.15 -0.52 1.67
C GLY A 14 -5.93 -1.50 0.52
N ILE A 15 -6.21 -1.11 -0.72
CA ILE A 15 -5.89 -1.89 -1.94
C ILE A 15 -4.37 -2.07 -2.08
N ILE A 16 -3.59 -1.02 -1.83
CA ILE A 16 -2.12 -1.09 -1.89
C ILE A 16 -1.57 -2.03 -0.82
N LEU A 17 -2.09 -1.97 0.42
CA LEU A 17 -1.69 -2.88 1.50
C LEU A 17 -2.05 -4.34 1.21
N LEU A 18 -3.21 -4.59 0.58
CA LEU A 18 -3.58 -5.92 0.10
C LEU A 18 -2.63 -6.40 -1.00
N PHE A 19 -2.29 -5.52 -1.94
CA PHE A 19 -1.33 -5.85 -3.00
C PHE A 19 0.04 -6.17 -2.40
N LEU A 20 0.52 -5.38 -1.44
CA LEU A 20 1.74 -5.62 -0.68
C LEU A 20 1.77 -7.01 -0.01
N ALA A 21 0.65 -7.40 0.62
CA ALA A 21 0.53 -8.67 1.32
C ALA A 21 0.67 -9.88 0.37
N VAL A 22 0.29 -9.74 -0.90
CA VAL A 22 0.24 -10.85 -1.88
C VAL A 22 1.41 -10.80 -2.88
N ALA A 23 1.78 -9.63 -3.37
CA ALA A 23 2.67 -9.46 -4.51
C ALA A 23 4.15 -9.40 -4.14
N LEU A 24 4.52 -9.08 -2.89
CA LEU A 24 5.93 -9.04 -2.50
C LEU A 24 6.45 -10.39 -1.98
N PRO A 25 7.40 -11.02 -2.68
CA PRO A 25 7.91 -12.34 -2.33
C PRO A 25 8.83 -12.32 -1.10
N ASN A 26 9.42 -11.18 -0.76
CA ASN A 26 10.46 -11.04 0.28
C ASN A 26 9.97 -10.42 1.60
N ILE A 27 8.67 -10.56 1.91
CA ILE A 27 8.06 -10.06 3.14
C ILE A 27 7.72 -11.25 4.04
N GLY A 28 8.04 -11.15 5.34
CA GLY A 28 7.75 -12.18 6.33
C GLY A 28 6.25 -12.43 6.48
N ALA A 29 5.88 -13.65 6.88
CA ALA A 29 4.47 -14.06 7.03
C ALA A 29 3.67 -13.16 7.99
N ARG A 30 4.33 -12.68 9.06
CA ARG A 30 3.75 -11.73 10.02
C ARG A 30 3.39 -10.40 9.35
N ASP A 31 4.29 -9.84 8.56
CA ASP A 31 4.09 -8.54 7.92
C ASP A 31 3.06 -8.61 6.79
N ARG A 32 3.01 -9.74 6.06
CA ARG A 32 1.92 -10.03 5.11
C ARG A 32 0.57 -10.08 5.80
N PHE A 33 0.48 -10.75 6.94
CA PHE A 33 -0.77 -10.85 7.71
C PHE A 33 -1.25 -9.47 8.19
N TRP A 34 -0.36 -8.66 8.78
CA TRP A 34 -0.71 -7.31 9.22
C TRP A 34 -1.03 -6.36 8.07
N SER A 35 -0.33 -6.48 6.93
CA SER A 35 -0.64 -5.73 5.71
C SER A 35 -2.02 -6.12 5.16
N GLY A 36 -2.34 -7.42 5.14
CA GLY A 36 -3.63 -7.93 4.70
C GLY A 36 -4.78 -7.42 5.57
N ILE A 37 -4.66 -7.57 6.89
CA ILE A 37 -5.67 -7.08 7.85
C ILE A 37 -5.80 -5.56 7.78
N GLY A 38 -4.68 -4.83 7.79
CA GLY A 38 -4.68 -3.37 7.69
C GLY A 38 -5.37 -2.89 6.40
N GLY A 39 -5.12 -3.58 5.29
CA GLY A 39 -5.75 -3.28 4.01
C GLY A 39 -7.26 -3.47 4.02
N LEU A 40 -7.75 -4.62 4.54
CA LEU A 40 -9.17 -4.90 4.66
C LEU A 40 -9.88 -3.89 5.58
N LEU A 41 -9.28 -3.55 6.71
CA LEU A 41 -9.84 -2.58 7.65
C LEU A 41 -9.93 -1.19 7.04
N MET A 42 -8.92 -0.75 6.27
CA MET A 42 -8.94 0.56 5.61
C MET A 42 -10.00 0.65 4.51
N ILE A 43 -10.18 -0.41 3.72
CA ILE A 43 -11.26 -0.47 2.72
C ILE A 43 -12.61 -0.46 3.41
N GLY A 44 -12.80 -1.34 4.39
CA GLY A 44 -14.07 -1.47 5.13
C GLY A 44 -14.45 -0.17 5.82
N TYR A 45 -13.50 0.48 6.49
CA TYR A 45 -13.75 1.75 7.18
C TYR A 45 -13.99 2.91 6.19
N GLY A 46 -13.27 2.97 5.06
CA GLY A 46 -13.52 3.94 3.99
C GLY A 46 -14.94 3.85 3.42
N VAL A 47 -15.37 2.63 3.09
CA VAL A 47 -16.73 2.35 2.60
C VAL A 47 -17.79 2.64 3.67
N TYR A 48 -17.51 2.28 4.93
CA TYR A 48 -18.42 2.54 6.05
C TYR A 48 -18.67 4.04 6.24
N VAL A 49 -17.61 4.86 6.25
CA VAL A 49 -17.71 6.32 6.39
C VAL A 49 -18.40 6.94 5.18
N ALA A 50 -18.08 6.52 3.96
CA ALA A 50 -18.72 7.02 2.74
C ALA A 50 -20.24 6.73 2.68
N ASN A 51 -20.68 5.67 3.37
CA ASN A 51 -22.09 5.30 3.50
C ASN A 51 -22.85 6.11 4.55
N GLN A 52 -22.16 6.88 5.40
CA GLN A 52 -22.84 7.69 6.40
C GLN A 52 -23.45 8.96 5.80
N THR A 53 -24.70 9.21 6.15
CA THR A 53 -25.47 10.37 5.65
C THR A 53 -25.21 11.65 6.46
N SER A 54 -24.67 11.53 7.68
CA SER A 54 -24.53 12.64 8.64
C SER A 54 -23.10 13.10 8.90
N GLY A 55 -22.08 12.48 8.30
CA GLY A 55 -20.67 12.90 8.46
C GLY A 55 -20.12 12.77 9.89
N THR A 56 -20.71 11.91 10.72
CA THR A 56 -20.37 11.76 12.15
C THR A 56 -18.91 11.30 12.35
N TYR A 57 -18.37 10.53 11.41
CA TYR A 57 -16.97 10.12 11.41
C TYR A 57 -16.26 10.75 10.22
N VAL A 58 -15.13 11.40 10.50
CA VAL A 58 -14.24 11.99 9.49
C VAL A 58 -12.86 11.39 9.64
N PHE A 59 -12.24 11.10 8.52
CA PHE A 59 -10.88 10.58 8.49
C PHE A 59 -9.86 11.68 8.85
N PRO A 60 -9.06 11.52 9.90
CA PRO A 60 -7.94 12.42 10.14
C PRO A 60 -6.86 12.21 9.07
N ALA A 61 -6.50 13.27 8.34
CA ALA A 61 -5.59 13.20 7.20
C ALA A 61 -4.24 12.50 7.51
N GLY A 62 -3.78 12.55 8.77
CA GLY A 62 -2.53 11.93 9.21
C GLY A 62 -2.48 10.41 9.04
N ILE A 63 -3.61 9.70 9.03
CA ILE A 63 -3.59 8.22 8.92
C ILE A 63 -3.15 7.74 7.53
N PHE A 64 -3.24 8.60 6.51
CA PHE A 64 -2.87 8.27 5.14
C PHE A 64 -1.38 8.44 4.86
N VAL A 65 -0.63 9.08 5.78
CA VAL A 65 0.81 9.29 5.61
C VAL A 65 1.55 7.96 5.47
N ILE A 66 1.22 6.97 6.30
CA ILE A 66 1.88 5.66 6.29
C ILE A 66 1.68 4.91 4.97
N PRO A 67 0.45 4.69 4.47
CA PRO A 67 0.25 4.01 3.18
C PRO A 67 0.77 4.80 1.98
N VAL A 68 0.72 6.14 2.00
CA VAL A 68 1.31 6.97 0.93
C VAL A 68 2.84 6.85 0.92
N LEU A 69 3.50 6.92 2.08
CA LEU A 69 4.94 6.71 2.18
C LEU A 69 5.34 5.29 1.76
N ALA A 70 4.55 4.27 2.14
CA ALA A 70 4.78 2.89 1.70
C ALA A 70 4.66 2.76 0.18
N PHE A 71 3.67 3.41 -0.44
CA PHE A 71 3.51 3.43 -1.90
C PHE A 71 4.68 4.13 -2.61
N LEU A 72 5.10 5.30 -2.12
CA LEU A 72 6.25 6.03 -2.66
C LEU A 72 7.56 5.22 -2.52
N TYR A 73 7.75 4.55 -1.39
CA TYR A 73 8.88 3.65 -1.18
C TYR A 73 8.88 2.49 -2.18
N LEU A 74 7.73 1.86 -2.44
CA LEU A 74 7.63 0.78 -3.43
C LEU A 74 7.91 1.27 -4.85
N ILE A 75 7.41 2.44 -5.22
CA ILE A 75 7.72 3.06 -6.52
C ILE A 75 9.22 3.32 -6.62
N GLY A 76 9.83 3.92 -5.59
CA GLY A 76 11.27 4.18 -5.55
C GLY A 76 12.10 2.90 -5.66
N ALA A 77 11.70 1.84 -4.95
CA ALA A 77 12.35 0.53 -5.02
C ALA A 77 12.19 -0.11 -6.42
N ALA A 78 10.99 -0.06 -7.01
CA ALA A 78 10.75 -0.59 -8.35
C ALA A 78 11.53 0.18 -9.43
N MET A 79 11.63 1.51 -9.31
CA MET A 79 12.41 2.34 -10.23
C MET A 79 13.92 2.17 -10.02
N GLY A 80 14.40 2.02 -8.77
CA GLY A 80 15.80 1.75 -8.46
C GLY A 80 16.27 0.36 -8.93
N HIS A 81 15.39 -0.64 -8.92
CA HIS A 81 15.68 -1.97 -9.48
C HIS A 81 15.78 -2.01 -11.02
N THR A 82 15.54 -0.89 -11.72
CA THR A 82 15.75 -0.79 -13.18
C THR A 82 17.23 -0.49 -13.52
N GLY A 83 18.07 -0.19 -12.53
CA GLY A 83 19.49 0.16 -12.74
C GLY A 83 20.51 -0.98 -12.62
N ASP A 84 20.14 -2.15 -12.08
CA ASP A 84 21.13 -3.15 -11.64
C ASP A 84 21.02 -4.50 -12.39
N LYS A 85 20.78 -4.42 -13.70
CA LYS A 85 20.86 -5.57 -14.63
C LYS A 85 21.47 -5.16 -15.96
N ASN A 86 22.67 -4.57 -15.95
CA ASN A 86 23.55 -4.49 -17.12
C ASN A 86 24.95 -4.02 -16.69
N GLY A 87 25.79 -4.94 -16.21
CA GLY A 87 27.19 -4.62 -15.94
C GLY A 87 27.98 -5.78 -15.39
N GLY A 88 28.51 -6.64 -16.27
CA GLY A 88 29.58 -7.57 -15.88
C GLY A 88 29.60 -8.91 -16.60
N SER A 89 29.71 -8.90 -17.92
CA SER A 89 30.27 -10.03 -18.67
C SER A 89 31.77 -10.18 -18.36
N GLY A 90 32.19 -11.36 -17.91
CA GLY A 90 33.59 -11.74 -17.78
C GLY A 90 33.77 -13.12 -17.15
N GLY A 91 33.74 -14.19 -17.97
CA GLY A 91 34.12 -15.56 -17.53
C GLY A 91 35.65 -15.72 -17.39
N PRO A 92 36.23 -16.92 -17.60
CA PRO A 92 35.94 -18.26 -17.07
C PRO A 92 37.14 -18.83 -16.25
N THR A 93 37.05 -20.10 -15.79
CA THR A 93 38.10 -20.97 -15.20
C THR A 93 38.56 -20.64 -13.77
N LYS A 94 38.74 -21.58 -12.84
CA LYS A 94 39.05 -23.02 -12.89
C LYS A 94 38.20 -23.81 -11.91
#